data_AF-A0A518H9B8-F1
#
_entry.id   AF-A0A518H9B8-F1
#
_cell.length_a   1.000
_cell.length_b   1.000
_cell.length_c   1.000
_cell.angle_alpha   90.00
_cell.angle_beta   90.00
_cell.angle_gamma   90.00
#
_symmetry.space_group_name_H-M   'P 1'
#
loop_
_entity.id
_entity.type
_entity.pdbx_description
1 polymer ?
#
loop_
_entity_poly.entity_id
_entity_poly.type
_entity_poly.pdbx_seq_one_letter_code
_entity_poly.pdbx_strand_id
1 'polypeptide(L)'
;MLANDRCDQENLIAQLKGGVKALAMPVGDLVSNWAYMVMASLAWSLKAWSALVLPEGGRWSEKYRAEKRALLRMEFSTFCVALIQVPCQIVRAGRRIIYRLLSWNPWQGVFLRLVERLHGARLC
;
A
#
# COMPACT_ATOMS: atom_id res chain seq x y z
N MET A 1 -9.19 -23.74 -14.37
CA MET A 1 -8.56 -22.47 -13.95
C MET A 1 -9.49 -21.53 -13.16
N LEU A 2 -10.73 -21.91 -12.84
CA LEU A 2 -11.73 -21.07 -12.12
C LEU A 2 -11.58 -21.01 -10.58
N ALA A 3 -10.73 -21.86 -10.00
CA ALA A 3 -10.59 -21.95 -8.53
C ALA A 3 -9.75 -20.81 -7.93
N ASN A 4 -8.78 -20.27 -8.67
CA ASN A 4 -7.91 -19.19 -8.19
C ASN A 4 -8.67 -17.86 -8.07
N ASP A 5 -9.57 -17.56 -9.01
CA ASP A 5 -10.34 -16.31 -8.98
C ASP A 5 -11.31 -16.27 -7.78
N ARG A 6 -11.88 -17.42 -7.41
CA ARG A 6 -12.73 -17.52 -6.22
C ARG A 6 -11.92 -17.34 -4.93
N CYS A 7 -10.71 -17.89 -4.89
CA CYS A 7 -9.79 -17.71 -3.76
C CYS A 7 -9.35 -16.24 -3.61
N ASP A 8 -9.11 -15.53 -4.73
CA ASP A 8 -8.85 -14.09 -4.72
C ASP A 8 -10.08 -13.27 -4.26
N GLN A 9 -11.30 -13.66 -4.65
CA GLN A 9 -12.53 -13.03 -4.13
C GLN A 9 -12.74 -13.27 -2.63
N GLU A 10 -12.51 -14.49 -2.15
CA GLU A 10 -12.57 -14.82 -0.73
C GLU A 10 -11.51 -14.04 0.06
N ASN A 11 -10.30 -13.86 -0.50
CA ASN A 11 -9.24 -13.05 0.08
C ASN A 11 -9.59 -11.55 0.10
N LEU A 12 -10.21 -11.02 -0.95
CA LEU A 12 -10.74 -9.65 -0.98
C LEU A 12 -11.80 -9.42 0.11
N ILE A 13 -12.73 -10.37 0.28
CA ILE A 13 -13.76 -10.30 1.31
C ILE A 13 -13.15 -10.42 2.71
N ALA A 14 -12.15 -11.29 2.89
CA ALA A 14 -11.41 -11.41 4.15
C ALA A 14 -10.64 -10.13 4.48
N GLN A 15 -10.04 -9.46 3.49
CA GLN A 15 -9.38 -8.16 3.65
C GLN A 15 -10.33 -7.07 4.11
N LEU A 16 -11.52 -7.00 3.50
CA LEU A 16 -12.55 -6.03 3.86
C LEU A 16 -13.12 -6.30 5.27
N LYS A 17 -13.27 -7.57 5.66
CA LYS A 17 -13.80 -7.96 6.98
C LYS A 17 -12.77 -7.86 8.10
N GLY A 18 -11.55 -8.33 7.87
CA GLY A 18 -10.49 -8.48 8.89
C GLY A 18 -9.50 -7.32 8.95
N GLY A 19 -9.01 -6.86 7.80
CA GLY A 19 -7.99 -5.79 7.73
C GLY A 19 -8.56 -4.38 7.85
N VAL A 20 -9.76 -4.17 7.34
CA VAL A 20 -10.44 -2.87 7.31
C VAL A 20 -11.45 -2.72 8.45
N LYS A 21 -11.81 -3.79 9.16
CA LYS A 21 -12.79 -3.77 10.25
C LYS A 21 -14.10 -3.04 9.87
N ALA A 22 -14.51 -3.11 8.60
CA ALA A 22 -15.74 -2.46 8.13
C ALA A 22 -17.02 -2.96 8.85
N LEU A 23 -16.94 -4.11 9.53
CA LEU A 23 -18.02 -4.71 10.32
C LEU A 23 -17.74 -4.77 11.83
N ALA A 24 -16.56 -4.36 12.30
CA ALA A 24 -16.29 -4.26 13.73
C ALA A 24 -16.74 -2.86 14.18
N MET A 25 -18.03 -2.73 14.43
CA MET A 25 -18.71 -1.51 14.90
C MET A 25 -18.27 -1.23 16.36
N PRO A 26 -17.35 -0.29 16.67
CA PRO A 26 -16.85 -0.12 18.02
C PRO A 26 -17.48 1.05 18.78
N VAL A 27 -18.29 1.93 18.16
CA VAL A 27 -18.78 3.17 18.81
C VAL A 27 -20.15 3.60 18.26
N GLY A 28 -21.05 4.03 19.16
CA GLY A 28 -22.51 4.01 19.00
C GLY A 28 -23.20 5.14 18.25
N ASP A 29 -22.71 5.61 17.09
CA ASP A 29 -23.45 6.56 16.25
C ASP A 29 -23.23 6.36 14.73
N LEU A 30 -24.28 6.56 13.91
CA LEU A 30 -24.32 6.24 12.48
C LEU A 30 -23.33 7.07 11.64
N VAL A 31 -23.12 8.33 12.00
CA VAL A 31 -22.23 9.25 11.28
C VAL A 31 -20.76 8.85 11.44
N SER A 32 -20.39 8.42 12.64
CA SER A 32 -19.03 7.92 12.94
C SER A 32 -18.72 6.63 12.18
N ASN A 33 -19.70 5.74 12.03
CA ASN A 33 -19.56 4.51 11.24
C ASN A 33 -19.37 4.82 9.74
N TRP A 34 -20.12 5.78 9.22
CA TRP A 34 -19.95 6.26 7.83
C TRP A 34 -18.57 6.87 7.59
N ALA A 35 -18.10 7.73 8.50
CA ALA A 35 -16.76 8.29 8.42
C ALA A 35 -15.69 7.17 8.40
N TYR A 36 -15.87 6.13 9.21
CA TYR A 36 -14.96 4.98 9.21
C TYR A 36 -14.98 4.22 7.89
N MET A 37 -16.16 3.97 7.31
CA MET A 37 -16.29 3.34 5.99
C MET A 37 -15.68 4.19 4.86
N VAL A 38 -15.81 5.52 4.91
CA VAL A 38 -15.17 6.42 3.95
C VAL A 38 -13.65 6.36 4.08
N MET A 39 -13.10 6.49 5.30
CA MET A 39 -11.66 6.38 5.54
C MET A 39 -11.10 5.03 5.07
N ALA A 40 -11.83 3.95 5.34
CA ALA A 40 -11.54 2.61 4.86
C ALA A 40 -11.50 2.51 3.32
N SER A 41 -12.51 3.05 2.63
CA SER A 41 -12.58 3.03 1.17
C SER A 41 -11.48 3.87 0.51
N LEU A 42 -11.11 5.00 1.12
CA LEU A 42 -10.01 5.86 0.68
C LEU A 42 -8.67 5.15 0.86
N ALA A 43 -8.45 4.53 2.01
CA ALA A 43 -7.25 3.77 2.31
C ALA A 43 -7.07 2.59 1.34
N TRP A 44 -8.15 1.90 1.02
CA TRP A 44 -8.16 0.83 0.02
C TRP A 44 -7.83 1.36 -1.38
N SER A 45 -8.45 2.46 -1.77
CA SER A 45 -8.20 3.12 -3.06
C SER A 45 -6.73 3.57 -3.17
N LEU A 46 -6.15 4.08 -2.09
CA LEU A 46 -4.73 4.47 -2.02
C LEU A 46 -3.80 3.27 -2.22
N LYS A 47 -4.08 2.14 -1.56
CA LYS A 47 -3.32 0.89 -1.75
C LYS A 47 -3.39 0.44 -3.22
N ALA A 48 -4.60 0.34 -3.79
CA ALA A 48 -4.78 -0.08 -5.17
C ALA A 48 -4.06 0.87 -6.16
N TRP A 49 -4.21 2.17 -5.96
CA TRP A 49 -3.54 3.19 -6.76
C TRP A 49 -2.02 3.08 -6.68
N SER A 50 -1.45 2.88 -5.49
CA SER A 50 -0.01 2.72 -5.33
C SER A 50 0.55 1.53 -6.10
N ALA A 51 -0.21 0.44 -6.22
CA ALA A 51 0.16 -0.69 -7.05
C ALA A 51 0.03 -0.40 -8.55
N LEU A 52 -0.99 0.36 -8.96
CA LEU A 52 -1.25 0.69 -10.37
C LEU A 52 -0.27 1.69 -10.98
N VAL A 53 0.23 2.65 -10.19
CA VAL A 53 1.22 3.65 -10.61
C VAL A 53 2.60 3.04 -10.89
N LEU A 54 2.90 1.86 -10.34
CA LEU A 54 4.17 1.20 -10.58
C LEU A 54 4.32 0.77 -12.05
N PRO A 55 5.45 1.12 -12.70
CA PRO A 55 5.68 0.74 -14.09
C PRO A 55 5.93 -0.76 -14.23
N GLU A 56 5.27 -1.39 -15.20
CA GLU A 56 5.50 -2.80 -15.57
C GLU A 56 6.50 -2.96 -16.72
N GLY A 57 7.01 -1.87 -17.28
CA GLY A 57 7.88 -1.87 -18.45
C GLY A 57 9.37 -2.11 -18.13
N GLY A 58 10.12 -2.60 -19.12
CA GLY A 58 11.58 -2.73 -19.07
C GLY A 58 12.10 -4.17 -18.96
N ARG A 59 13.41 -4.29 -18.71
CA ARG A 59 14.16 -5.56 -18.62
C ARG A 59 13.66 -6.52 -17.52
N TRP A 60 12.99 -5.99 -16.50
CA TRP A 60 12.50 -6.74 -15.33
C TRP A 60 10.96 -6.76 -15.25
N SER A 61 10.29 -6.63 -16.40
CA SER A 61 8.83 -6.54 -16.49
C SER A 61 8.08 -7.67 -15.76
N GLU A 62 8.60 -8.90 -15.84
CA GLU A 62 8.02 -10.06 -15.15
C GLU A 62 8.10 -9.94 -13.63
N LYS A 63 9.26 -9.49 -13.10
CA LYS A 63 9.45 -9.20 -11.68
C LYS A 63 8.51 -8.07 -11.21
N TYR A 64 8.38 -7.01 -12.00
CA TYR A 64 7.53 -5.86 -11.66
C TYR A 64 6.04 -6.24 -11.67
N ARG A 65 5.63 -7.09 -12.61
CA ARG A 65 4.28 -7.68 -12.61
C ARG A 65 4.03 -8.54 -11.37
N ALA A 66 4.99 -9.35 -10.96
CA ALA A 66 4.87 -10.16 -9.75
C ALA A 66 4.74 -9.27 -8.50
N GLU A 67 5.60 -8.25 -8.37
CA GLU A 67 5.56 -7.29 -7.26
C GLU A 67 4.24 -6.50 -7.22
N LYS A 68 3.72 -6.08 -8.38
CA LYS A 68 2.43 -5.40 -8.49
C LYS A 68 1.25 -6.29 -8.09
N ARG A 69 1.20 -7.53 -8.58
CA ARG A 69 0.17 -8.51 -8.16
C ARG A 69 0.24 -8.80 -6.67
N ALA A 70 1.45 -8.94 -6.14
CA ALA A 70 1.65 -9.19 -4.72
C ALA A 70 1.22 -7.98 -3.86
N LEU A 71 1.46 -6.73 -4.29
CA LEU A 71 0.90 -5.55 -3.62
C LEU A 71 -0.64 -5.50 -3.65
N LEU A 72 -1.26 -5.84 -4.78
CA LEU A 72 -2.72 -5.87 -4.90
C LEU A 72 -3.33 -6.90 -3.93
N ARG A 73 -2.75 -8.10 -3.86
CA ARG A 73 -3.19 -9.20 -2.98
C ARG A 73 -2.81 -9.05 -1.52
N MET A 74 -1.88 -8.16 -1.17
CA MET A 74 -1.37 -7.99 0.20
C MET A 74 -2.45 -7.51 1.17
N GLU A 75 -2.45 -7.98 2.42
CA GLU A 75 -3.30 -7.40 3.46
C GLU A 75 -3.03 -5.89 3.66
N PHE A 76 -4.07 -5.10 3.92
CA PHE A 76 -3.92 -3.65 4.13
C PHE A 76 -3.05 -3.32 5.35
N SER A 77 -3.12 -4.15 6.41
CA SER A 77 -2.26 -4.01 7.60
C SER A 77 -0.79 -4.22 7.26
N THR A 78 -0.47 -5.26 6.48
CA THR A 78 0.88 -5.50 5.98
C THR A 78 1.35 -4.38 5.06
N PHE A 79 0.47 -3.85 4.21
CA PHE A 79 0.76 -2.68 3.38
C PHE A 79 1.15 -1.46 4.23
N CYS A 80 0.41 -1.19 5.30
CA CYS A 80 0.72 -0.09 6.22
C CYS A 80 2.11 -0.26 6.83
N VAL A 81 2.43 -1.45 7.36
CA VAL A 81 3.76 -1.70 7.95
C VAL A 81 4.85 -1.59 6.88
N ALA A 82 4.60 -2.09 5.68
CA ALA A 82 5.61 -2.19 4.65
C ALA A 82 5.91 -0.87 3.92
N LEU A 83 4.91 -0.01 3.74
CA LEU A 83 5.01 1.17 2.88
C LEU A 83 4.70 2.51 3.59
N ILE A 84 3.98 2.48 4.72
CA ILE A 84 3.60 3.70 5.45
C ILE A 84 4.44 3.85 6.72
N GLN A 85 4.49 2.82 7.56
CA GLN A 85 5.16 2.82 8.86
C GLN A 85 6.62 2.39 8.75
N VAL A 86 7.32 2.91 7.74
CA VAL A 86 8.73 2.58 7.53
C VAL A 86 9.57 3.41 8.50
N PRO A 87 10.34 2.80 9.42
CA PRO A 87 11.14 3.56 10.36
C PRO A 87 12.23 4.32 9.60
N CYS A 88 12.16 5.65 9.64
CA CYS A 88 13.13 6.54 9.03
C CYS A 88 13.71 7.52 10.07
N GLN A 89 15.02 7.69 10.04
CA GLN A 89 15.73 8.71 10.79
C GLN A 89 15.95 9.93 9.89
N ILE A 90 15.49 11.09 10.35
CA ILE A 90 15.75 12.37 9.68
C ILE A 90 17.04 12.95 10.27
N VAL A 91 18.11 12.94 9.48
CA VAL A 91 19.39 13.52 9.84
C VAL A 91 19.53 14.86 9.14
N ARG A 92 19.62 15.94 9.91
CA ARG A 92 19.92 17.27 9.39
C ARG A 92 21.43 17.47 9.39
N ALA A 93 22.05 17.43 8.22
CA ALA A 93 23.49 17.62 8.05
C ALA A 93 23.74 18.94 7.32
N GLY A 94 24.11 19.99 8.04
CA GLY A 94 24.36 21.32 7.49
C GLY A 94 23.16 21.84 6.67
N ARG A 95 23.33 21.96 5.34
CA ARG A 95 22.29 22.41 4.39
C ARG A 95 21.49 21.27 3.72
N ARG A 96 21.62 20.03 4.17
CA ARG A 96 20.92 18.86 3.59
C ARG A 96 20.09 18.13 4.65
N ILE A 97 18.88 17.72 4.26
CA ILE A 97 18.05 16.80 5.04
C ILE A 97 18.24 15.41 4.45
N ILE A 98 18.75 14.47 5.23
CA ILE A 98 19.00 13.09 4.83
C ILE A 98 17.95 12.21 5.51
N TYR A 99 17.19 11.49 4.71
CA TYR A 99 16.25 10.46 5.19
C TYR A 99 16.95 9.11 5.18
N ARG A 100 17.26 8.56 6.36
CA ARG A 100 17.90 7.26 6.53
C ARG A 100 16.85 6.22 6.93
N LEU A 101 16.67 5.19 6.11
CA LEU A 101 15.82 4.05 6.45
C LEU A 101 16.54 3.19 7.50
N LEU A 102 15.88 2.93 8.63
CA LEU A 102 16.47 2.23 9.78
C LEU A 102 16.21 0.72 9.79
N SER A 103 15.26 0.25 8.98
CA SER A 103 14.96 -1.17 8.82
C SER A 103 15.23 -1.58 7.38
N TRP A 104 15.37 -2.89 7.14
CA TRP A 104 15.31 -3.46 5.80
C TRP A 104 13.97 -4.18 5.63
N ASN A 105 13.36 -4.01 4.47
CA ASN A 105 12.11 -4.67 4.10
C ASN A 105 12.20 -5.09 2.61
N PRO A 106 11.79 -6.32 2.23
CA PRO A 106 11.69 -6.75 0.84
C PRO A 106 10.98 -5.75 -0.10
N TRP A 107 10.03 -4.98 0.44
CA TRP A 107 9.24 -3.99 -0.30
C TRP A 107 9.95 -2.64 -0.51
N GLN A 108 11.17 -2.44 0.02
CA GLN A 108 11.89 -1.17 -0.11
C GLN A 108 12.21 -0.79 -1.55
N GLY A 109 12.56 -1.77 -2.39
CA GLY A 109 12.79 -1.50 -3.81
C GLY A 109 11.51 -0.98 -4.48
N VAL A 110 10.36 -1.54 -4.12
CA VAL A 110 9.05 -1.11 -4.62
C VAL A 110 8.69 0.28 -4.10
N PHE A 111 8.93 0.54 -2.82
CA PHE A 111 8.74 1.84 -2.18
C PHE A 111 9.56 2.95 -2.86
N LEU A 112 10.85 2.73 -3.07
CA LEU A 112 11.73 3.72 -3.68
C LEU A 112 11.32 4.06 -5.11
N ARG A 113 10.92 3.05 -5.91
CA ARG A 113 10.39 3.29 -7.26
C ARG A 113 9.07 4.06 -7.25
N LEU A 114 8.20 3.81 -6.28
CA LEU A 114 6.97 4.60 -6.12
C LEU A 114 7.32 6.06 -5.81
N VAL A 115 8.24 6.31 -4.88
CA VAL A 115 8.71 7.67 -4.55
C VAL A 115 9.33 8.35 -5.76
N GLU A 116 10.17 7.65 -6.52
CA GLU A 116 10.78 8.18 -7.74
C GLU A 116 9.73 8.55 -8.80
N ARG A 117 8.70 7.71 -8.97
CA ARG A 117 7.57 8.00 -9.87
C ARG A 117 6.76 9.21 -9.43
N LEU A 118 6.49 9.35 -8.14
CA LEU A 118 5.78 10.51 -7.59
C LEU A 118 6.62 11.79 -7.71
N HIS A 119 7.94 11.69 -7.56
CA HIS A 119 8.84 12.81 -7.75
C HIS A 119 8.88 13.23 -9.23
N GLY A 120 9.00 12.27 -10.15
CA GLY A 120 8.96 12.54 -11.59
C GLY A 120 7.62 13.12 -12.06
N ALA A 121 6.49 12.64 -11.54
CA ALA A 121 5.17 13.16 -11.88
C ALA A 121 4.91 14.59 -11.34
N ARG A 122 5.61 15.03 -10.29
CA ARG A 122 5.53 16.39 -9.74
C ARG A 122 6.42 17.40 -10.47
N LEU A 123 7.34 16.92 -11.30
CA LEU A 123 8.25 17.75 -12.09
C LEU A 123 7.72 18.03 -13.51
N CYS A 124 6.57 17.44 -13.87
CA CYS A 124 5.78 17.76 -15.05
C CYS A 124 4.61 18.67 -14.66
#